data_AF-A0A1Y3EN28-F1
#
_entry.id   AF-A0A1Y3EN28-F1
#
_cell.length_a   1.000
_cell.length_b   1.000
_cell.length_c   1.000
_cell.angle_alpha   90.00
_cell.angle_beta   90.00
_cell.angle_gamma   90.00
#
_symmetry.space_group_name_H-M   'P 1'
#
loop_
_entity.id
_entity.type
_entity.pdbx_description
1 polymer ?
#
loop_
_entity_poly.entity_id
_entity_poly.type
_entity_poly.pdbx_seq_one_letter_code
_entity_poly.pdbx_strand_id
1 'polypeptide(L)'
;MENTIHHPSLVIRGTYYRALFGDALEESYSSVGTRTLETTHTSTLTEQGDADSSNSNVENDSYNNNTVAPRLQKRYHGSNDSSDCVFAKKMKPDDVENDMALVKCVVKTDLVDSFTLDSSKKCNRNANNSNVHKLADTSVEVIDLTSELDKSWLPLDEQIQQFFLLNAEPEKVTQEKVAAVKKLAKCVKEYNRKAEVYMFGSTLSKIASRNSDIDLCIIDDKKFFSRFNVEFHRKESKRRLYCYKSEFDHLDSACPLNAFNIIDATVPIMISKFREPYYFRADISMNSPSGIRSSLLIRHYATADERFAKLAVLIKCWANKKFPGGAKHGYIGGFAWTLLLLNYMQCGTGENCPPVFPSFQDRYPSLYAKSLDEMDFEGKFPENFVSPNKQSLSSLLYGFFYFYAYCVDFLKTMFSVRKGSILPRQPEHAKFFMYIENPINLKNVAKSLQVKKKYEQIKAEIINAYDILATTCSVNSLFE
;
A
#
# COMPACT_ATOMS: atom_id res chain seq x y z
N MET A 1 -10.07 37.65 -27.19
CA MET A 1 -11.20 36.71 -27.03
C MET A 1 -10.66 35.35 -27.38
N GLU A 2 -10.08 34.67 -26.39
CA GLU A 2 -9.50 33.33 -26.52
C GLU A 2 -10.43 32.36 -25.82
N ASN A 3 -10.95 31.39 -26.57
CA ASN A 3 -11.81 30.33 -26.07
C ASN A 3 -10.92 29.19 -25.57
N THR A 4 -10.83 29.08 -24.24
CA THR A 4 -10.21 27.95 -23.54
C THR A 4 -11.14 26.75 -23.59
N ILE A 5 -10.73 25.69 -24.27
CA ILE A 5 -11.42 24.40 -24.27
C ILE A 5 -11.03 23.66 -22.98
N HIS A 6 -12.00 23.49 -22.08
CA HIS A 6 -11.87 22.67 -20.88
C HIS A 6 -11.88 21.18 -21.26
N HIS A 7 -10.76 20.48 -21.02
CA HIS A 7 -10.78 19.02 -20.90
C HIS A 7 -11.38 18.63 -19.53
N PRO A 8 -12.37 17.70 -19.47
CA PRO A 8 -12.83 17.17 -18.20
C PRO A 8 -11.78 16.18 -17.69
N SER A 9 -11.04 16.60 -16.68
CA SER A 9 -10.28 15.71 -15.82
C SER A 9 -11.28 14.77 -15.12
N LEU A 10 -11.25 13.48 -15.50
CA LEU A 10 -11.98 12.42 -14.81
C LEU A 10 -11.31 12.16 -13.45
N VAL A 11 -11.55 13.09 -12.54
CA VAL A 11 -11.27 12.97 -11.11
C VAL A 11 -12.30 12.00 -10.55
N ILE A 12 -11.99 10.70 -10.56
CA ILE A 12 -12.70 9.72 -9.73
C ILE A 12 -12.15 9.86 -8.31
N ARG A 13 -12.42 11.00 -7.66
CA ARG A 13 -12.31 11.16 -6.21
C ARG A 13 -13.71 11.13 -5.62
N GLY A 14 -13.94 10.10 -4.80
CA GLY A 14 -14.80 10.19 -3.63
C GLY A 14 -16.29 10.01 -3.88
N THR A 15 -16.78 8.79 -3.64
CA THR A 15 -18.13 8.56 -3.09
C THR A 15 -18.26 7.16 -2.50
N TYR A 16 -17.37 6.68 -1.61
CA TYR A 16 -17.56 5.36 -0.98
C TYR A 16 -17.05 5.35 0.47
N TYR A 17 -17.60 4.43 1.29
CA TYR A 17 -17.21 4.09 2.68
C TYR A 17 -18.02 4.67 3.86
N ARG A 18 -19.36 4.71 3.75
CA ARG A 18 -20.25 4.78 4.92
C ARG A 18 -20.46 3.42 5.62
N ALA A 19 -19.97 2.32 5.06
CA ALA A 19 -20.38 0.97 5.45
C ALA A 19 -19.27 0.12 6.11
N LEU A 20 -18.14 0.67 6.56
CA LEU A 20 -17.08 -0.13 7.20
C LEU A 20 -17.11 -0.13 8.73
N PHE A 21 -17.89 0.76 9.35
CA PHE A 21 -18.01 0.87 10.79
C PHE A 21 -19.49 1.09 11.14
N GLY A 22 -19.98 0.41 12.18
CA GLY A 22 -21.40 0.22 12.46
C GLY A 22 -22.25 1.49 12.36
N ASP A 23 -23.45 1.33 11.81
CA ASP A 23 -24.51 2.33 11.90
C ASP A 23 -24.79 2.60 13.39
N ALA A 24 -24.31 3.74 13.89
CA ALA A 24 -24.97 4.42 14.98
C ALA A 24 -26.13 5.22 14.36
N LEU A 25 -27.23 4.52 14.06
CA LEU A 25 -28.54 5.15 13.94
C LEU A 25 -29.10 5.22 15.36
N GLU A 26 -28.76 6.27 16.09
CA GLU A 26 -29.70 6.83 17.04
C GLU A 26 -30.75 7.59 16.22
N GLU A 27 -32.00 7.12 16.34
CA GLU A 27 -33.18 7.80 15.83
C GLU A 27 -33.22 9.22 16.40
N SER A 28 -33.14 10.20 15.51
CA SER A 28 -33.49 11.58 15.82
C SER A 28 -34.99 11.65 16.11
N TYR A 29 -35.36 11.61 17.38
CA TYR A 29 -36.59 12.26 17.82
C TYR A 29 -36.35 13.77 17.84
N SER A 30 -36.76 14.45 16.78
CA SER A 30 -36.95 15.89 16.81
C SER A 30 -38.31 16.20 17.45
N SER A 31 -38.32 16.86 18.59
CA SER A 31 -39.44 17.72 18.98
C SER A 31 -38.91 19.06 19.47
N VAL A 32 -39.17 20.09 18.65
CA VAL A 32 -39.57 21.46 19.05
C VAL A 32 -38.65 22.21 20.02
N GLY A 33 -38.11 23.34 19.53
CA GLY A 33 -37.46 24.31 20.40
C GLY A 33 -36.89 25.50 19.64
N THR A 34 -37.77 26.31 19.06
CA THR A 34 -37.48 27.67 18.61
C THR A 34 -36.79 28.50 19.69
N ARG A 35 -35.70 29.22 19.34
CA ARG A 35 -35.61 30.68 19.52
C ARG A 35 -34.30 31.25 18.95
N THR A 36 -34.53 32.21 18.06
CA THR A 36 -33.69 33.32 17.62
C THR A 36 -32.98 34.03 18.78
N LEU A 37 -31.74 34.49 18.56
CA LEU A 37 -31.34 35.90 18.70
C LEU A 37 -29.90 36.12 18.22
N GLU A 38 -29.76 37.17 17.42
CA GLU A 38 -28.53 37.80 16.94
C GLU A 38 -27.71 38.40 18.10
N THR A 39 -26.39 38.53 17.94
CA THR A 39 -25.68 39.83 17.96
C THR A 39 -24.18 39.69 17.71
N THR A 40 -23.71 40.54 16.81
CA THR A 40 -22.33 41.00 16.58
C THR A 40 -21.67 41.55 17.84
N HIS A 41 -20.33 41.45 17.96
CA HIS A 41 -19.44 42.61 18.18
C HIS A 41 -17.94 42.24 18.18
N THR A 42 -17.18 43.24 17.75
CA THR A 42 -15.75 43.31 17.42
C THR A 42 -14.91 43.80 18.62
N SER A 43 -13.62 43.42 18.64
CA SER A 43 -12.42 44.19 19.09
C SER A 43 -12.37 44.87 20.48
N THR A 44 -11.32 44.61 21.29
CA THR A 44 -10.08 45.43 21.42
C THR A 44 -9.23 45.04 22.64
N LEU A 45 -7.93 45.30 22.50
CA LEU A 45 -6.81 45.30 23.48
C LEU A 45 -7.09 45.99 24.82
N THR A 46 -6.38 45.58 25.89
CA THR A 46 -5.40 46.42 26.64
C THR A 46 -4.70 45.65 27.77
N GLU A 47 -3.47 46.07 28.00
CA GLU A 47 -2.42 45.62 28.94
C GLU A 47 -2.69 45.94 30.43
N GLN A 48 -2.01 45.19 31.30
CA GLN A 48 -1.31 45.57 32.56
C GLN A 48 -1.29 44.32 33.47
N GLY A 49 -0.21 43.91 34.14
CA GLY A 49 1.02 44.59 34.54
C GLY A 49 1.38 44.03 35.92
N ASP A 50 2.67 43.78 36.13
CA ASP A 50 3.36 43.57 37.42
C ASP A 50 3.12 42.25 38.18
N ALA A 51 4.08 41.69 38.94
CA ALA A 51 5.53 41.79 39.04
C ALA A 51 5.96 40.76 40.10
N ASP A 52 7.27 40.47 40.15
CA ASP A 52 8.04 39.95 41.29
C ASP A 52 7.89 38.45 41.66
N SER A 53 8.98 37.70 41.92
CA SER A 53 10.40 38.02 41.95
C SER A 53 11.22 36.71 42.16
N SER A 54 12.44 36.70 41.60
CA SER A 54 13.73 36.24 42.18
C SER A 54 13.83 34.82 42.78
N ASN A 55 14.93 34.06 42.76
CA ASN A 55 16.37 34.16 42.45
C ASN A 55 16.90 32.72 42.72
N SER A 56 18.08 32.19 42.37
CA SER A 56 19.32 32.65 41.75
C SER A 56 20.31 31.46 41.75
N ASN A 57 21.46 31.67 41.09
CA ASN A 57 22.78 31.00 41.23
C ASN A 57 23.07 29.88 40.21
N VAL A 58 23.89 30.05 39.17
CA VAL A 58 25.27 30.60 38.96
C VAL A 58 26.37 29.58 39.27
N GLU A 59 27.16 29.25 38.24
CA GLU A 59 28.65 29.24 38.11
C GLU A 59 29.01 28.41 36.85
N ASN A 60 29.47 28.96 35.72
CA ASN A 60 30.73 29.62 35.31
C ASN A 60 31.93 28.71 34.95
N ASP A 61 32.68 29.24 33.97
CA ASP A 61 34.01 28.92 33.44
C ASP A 61 34.13 27.98 32.22
N SER A 62 34.72 28.30 31.05
CA SER A 62 35.49 29.40 30.40
C SER A 62 36.86 28.94 29.85
N TYR A 63 37.23 29.44 28.65
CA TYR A 63 38.55 29.48 27.97
C TYR A 63 39.10 28.18 27.31
N ASN A 64 39.85 28.18 26.17
CA ASN A 64 40.24 29.18 25.17
C ASN A 64 40.75 28.50 23.87
N ASN A 65 40.86 29.31 22.82
CA ASN A 65 41.42 29.17 21.46
C ASN A 65 42.74 28.37 21.25
N ASN A 66 42.94 27.80 20.04
CA ASN A 66 43.93 28.33 19.07
C ASN A 66 44.02 27.60 17.71
N THR A 67 44.16 28.45 16.70
CA THR A 67 44.56 28.40 15.28
C THR A 67 45.75 27.48 14.93
N VAL A 68 45.83 26.99 13.66
CA VAL A 68 46.98 27.08 12.72
C VAL A 68 46.80 26.13 11.51
N ALA A 69 46.87 26.69 10.30
CA ALA A 69 47.33 26.05 9.05
C ALA A 69 48.74 26.63 8.73
N PRO A 70 49.64 26.08 7.87
CA PRO A 70 49.33 25.79 6.45
C PRO A 70 50.27 24.80 5.66
N ARG A 71 50.03 24.70 4.33
CA ARG A 71 50.93 24.35 3.18
C ARG A 71 51.34 22.87 2.95
N LEU A 72 51.69 22.36 1.76
CA LEU A 72 51.51 22.60 0.30
C LEU A 72 52.45 21.59 -0.43
N GLN A 73 52.06 21.04 -1.61
CA GLN A 73 52.84 20.48 -2.76
C GLN A 73 52.23 19.14 -3.27
N LYS A 74 51.70 18.94 -4.50
CA LYS A 74 52.12 19.12 -5.92
C LYS A 74 53.25 18.21 -6.44
N ARG A 75 52.91 17.23 -7.30
CA ARG A 75 53.33 17.00 -8.74
C ARG A 75 52.94 15.57 -9.19
N TYR A 76 52.14 15.36 -10.26
CA TYR A 76 52.46 15.21 -11.72
C TYR A 76 53.43 14.04 -12.02
N HIS A 77 53.27 13.11 -12.99
CA HIS A 77 52.76 13.08 -14.38
C HIS A 77 52.29 11.64 -14.75
N GLY A 78 51.29 11.40 -15.62
CA GLY A 78 51.38 11.21 -17.10
C GLY A 78 51.39 9.70 -17.45
N SER A 79 50.76 9.13 -18.50
CA SER A 79 50.17 9.62 -19.76
C SER A 79 49.58 8.43 -20.57
N ASN A 80 48.53 8.69 -21.39
CA ASN A 80 48.11 8.10 -22.70
C ASN A 80 47.67 6.60 -22.75
N ASP A 81 46.65 6.15 -23.52
CA ASP A 81 46.25 6.34 -24.94
C ASP A 81 44.71 6.24 -25.11
N SER A 82 44.01 7.17 -25.77
CA SER A 82 43.54 7.21 -27.18
C SER A 82 42.65 6.05 -27.69
N SER A 83 41.38 6.35 -28.00
CA SER A 83 40.74 5.96 -29.28
C SER A 83 39.47 6.79 -29.53
N ASP A 84 39.54 7.61 -30.58
CA ASP A 84 38.43 8.31 -31.22
C ASP A 84 37.62 7.37 -32.10
N CYS A 85 36.32 7.63 -32.23
CA CYS A 85 35.62 7.44 -33.50
C CYS A 85 34.41 8.39 -33.57
N VAL A 86 34.53 9.37 -34.47
CA VAL A 86 33.55 10.37 -34.87
C VAL A 86 32.64 9.77 -35.95
N PHE A 87 31.32 9.95 -35.83
CA PHE A 87 30.48 10.25 -36.99
C PHE A 87 29.39 11.24 -36.59
N ALA A 88 29.45 12.42 -37.21
CA ALA A 88 28.47 13.48 -37.11
C ALA A 88 27.42 13.33 -38.23
N LYS A 89 26.14 13.63 -37.93
CA LYS A 89 25.40 14.74 -38.57
C LYS A 89 23.98 14.90 -38.01
N LYS A 90 23.76 16.11 -37.49
CA LYS A 90 22.55 16.95 -37.37
C LYS A 90 21.27 16.46 -38.07
N MET A 91 20.14 16.53 -37.34
CA MET A 91 18.99 17.40 -37.66
C MET A 91 17.98 17.47 -36.48
N LYS A 92 17.55 18.68 -36.17
CA LYS A 92 16.27 19.11 -35.56
C LYS A 92 15.82 20.33 -36.39
N PRO A 93 14.56 20.80 -36.36
CA PRO A 93 13.40 20.35 -35.57
C PRO A 93 12.16 20.06 -36.46
N ASP A 94 11.06 19.55 -35.87
CA ASP A 94 9.71 20.12 -36.01
C ASP A 94 8.70 19.32 -35.16
N ASP A 95 7.77 20.08 -34.56
CA ASP A 95 6.64 19.65 -33.76
C ASP A 95 5.63 18.81 -34.58
N VAL A 96 4.96 17.84 -33.94
CA VAL A 96 3.50 17.56 -34.04
C VAL A 96 3.19 16.34 -33.15
N GLU A 97 2.11 16.48 -32.38
CA GLU A 97 1.42 15.51 -31.53
C GLU A 97 1.44 14.05 -32.03
N ASN A 98 1.59 13.09 -31.10
CA ASN A 98 1.00 11.77 -31.30
C ASN A 98 0.66 11.11 -29.96
N ASP A 99 -0.47 11.53 -29.37
CA ASP A 99 -1.30 10.61 -28.60
C ASP A 99 -2.01 9.71 -29.61
N MET A 100 -1.56 8.46 -29.74
CA MET A 100 -2.38 7.43 -30.37
C MET A 100 -2.24 6.10 -29.63
N ALA A 101 -3.23 5.82 -28.79
CA ALA A 101 -3.72 4.47 -28.63
C ALA A 101 -4.15 3.98 -30.02
N LEU A 102 -3.56 2.88 -30.50
CA LEU A 102 -3.97 2.23 -31.75
C LEU A 102 -5.37 1.63 -31.57
N VAL A 103 -6.40 2.41 -31.87
CA VAL A 103 -7.79 1.96 -31.95
C VAL A 103 -8.18 1.88 -33.42
N LYS A 104 -8.43 0.67 -33.92
CA LYS A 104 -9.02 0.49 -35.26
C LYS A 104 -10.54 0.47 -35.14
N CYS A 105 -11.19 1.58 -35.46
CA CYS A 105 -12.64 1.61 -35.63
C CYS A 105 -13.02 0.93 -36.95
N VAL A 106 -13.72 -0.19 -36.88
CA VAL A 106 -14.35 -0.82 -38.06
C VAL A 106 -15.84 -0.55 -38.00
N VAL A 107 -16.35 0.27 -38.91
CA VAL A 107 -17.79 0.45 -39.11
C VAL A 107 -18.27 -0.68 -40.01
N LYS A 108 -19.10 -1.59 -39.49
CA LYS A 108 -19.86 -2.51 -40.35
C LYS A 108 -21.13 -1.81 -40.81
N THR A 109 -21.21 -1.52 -42.10
CA THR A 109 -22.48 -1.19 -42.76
C THR A 109 -23.01 -2.44 -43.44
N ASP A 110 -24.10 -2.99 -42.92
CA ASP A 110 -24.84 -4.02 -43.65
C ASP A 110 -25.53 -3.36 -44.84
N LEU A 111 -25.08 -3.70 -46.05
CA LEU A 111 -25.75 -3.36 -47.29
C LEU A 111 -27.02 -4.22 -47.38
N VAL A 112 -28.19 -3.58 -47.36
CA VAL A 112 -29.45 -4.23 -47.70
C VAL A 112 -29.50 -4.32 -49.23
N ASP A 113 -29.31 -5.53 -49.76
CA ASP A 113 -29.33 -5.79 -51.19
C ASP A 113 -30.73 -5.62 -51.81
N SER A 114 -30.73 -4.89 -52.91
CA SER A 114 -31.58 -5.01 -54.10
C SER A 114 -33.08 -4.66 -54.02
N PHE A 115 -33.42 -3.59 -54.73
CA PHE A 115 -34.73 -3.33 -55.30
C PHE A 115 -35.07 -4.36 -56.39
N THR A 116 -36.29 -4.87 -56.38
CA THR A 116 -37.00 -5.31 -57.59
C THR A 116 -38.23 -4.43 -57.77
N LEU A 117 -38.33 -3.84 -58.96
CA LEU A 117 -39.38 -2.96 -59.39
C LEU A 117 -40.43 -3.80 -60.11
N ASP A 118 -41.67 -3.86 -59.62
CA ASP A 118 -42.79 -4.13 -60.51
C ASP A 118 -44.07 -3.41 -60.08
N SER A 119 -44.82 -3.12 -61.13
CA SER A 119 -45.90 -2.17 -61.32
C SER A 119 -47.22 -2.47 -60.57
N SER A 120 -47.92 -1.40 -60.17
CA SER A 120 -49.30 -1.07 -60.61
C SER A 120 -50.20 -0.36 -59.57
N LYS A 121 -50.85 0.72 -60.06
CA LYS A 121 -52.22 1.20 -59.78
C LYS A 121 -52.63 1.72 -58.37
N LYS A 122 -52.87 3.04 -58.34
CA LYS A 122 -53.98 3.81 -57.69
C LYS A 122 -54.61 3.24 -56.41
N CYS A 123 -54.55 3.99 -55.29
CA CYS A 123 -55.69 4.71 -54.70
C CYS A 123 -55.36 5.49 -53.42
N ASN A 124 -56.07 6.61 -53.24
CA ASN A 124 -56.14 7.48 -52.05
C ASN A 124 -56.46 6.73 -50.74
N ARG A 125 -55.92 7.21 -49.60
CA ARG A 125 -56.65 7.87 -48.49
C ARG A 125 -55.82 7.93 -47.21
N ASN A 126 -55.98 9.03 -46.48
CA ASN A 126 -55.49 9.29 -45.12
C ASN A 126 -55.70 8.10 -44.16
N ALA A 127 -54.67 7.79 -43.37
CA ALA A 127 -54.82 7.29 -42.01
C ALA A 127 -53.55 7.55 -41.21
N ASN A 128 -53.69 8.31 -40.12
CA ASN A 128 -52.70 8.45 -39.07
C ASN A 128 -52.31 7.06 -38.52
N ASN A 129 -51.02 6.75 -38.44
CA ASN A 129 -50.43 6.20 -37.22
C ASN A 129 -48.89 6.09 -37.30
N SER A 130 -48.26 6.68 -36.29
CA SER A 130 -47.00 6.29 -35.64
C SER A 130 -46.12 5.24 -36.35
N ASN A 131 -44.99 5.68 -36.91
CA ASN A 131 -43.83 4.81 -37.10
C ASN A 131 -42.58 5.49 -36.53
N VAL A 132 -42.13 4.91 -35.42
CA VAL A 132 -40.84 5.11 -34.76
C VAL A 132 -39.75 4.90 -35.81
N HIS A 133 -38.97 5.94 -36.13
CA HIS A 133 -37.67 5.73 -36.74
C HIS A 133 -36.81 4.97 -35.71
N LYS A 134 -36.67 3.65 -35.89
CA LYS A 134 -35.60 2.88 -35.26
C LYS A 134 -34.28 3.50 -35.72
N LEU A 135 -33.61 4.24 -34.84
CA LEU A 135 -32.18 4.48 -35.00
C LEU A 135 -31.52 3.10 -35.08
N ALA A 136 -30.78 2.88 -36.16
CA ALA A 136 -29.94 1.71 -36.30
C ALA A 136 -29.00 1.66 -35.09
N ASP A 137 -29.09 0.57 -34.33
CA ASP A 137 -28.28 0.32 -33.15
C ASP A 137 -26.82 0.27 -33.61
N THR A 138 -26.09 1.37 -33.39
CA THR A 138 -24.69 1.48 -33.80
C THR A 138 -23.86 0.97 -32.64
N SER A 139 -23.78 -0.35 -32.49
CA SER A 139 -22.92 -0.96 -31.48
C SER A 139 -21.45 -0.81 -31.92
N VAL A 140 -20.72 0.09 -31.26
CA VAL A 140 -19.26 0.18 -31.40
C VAL A 140 -18.66 -0.95 -30.55
N GLU A 141 -18.21 -2.02 -31.19
CA GLU A 141 -17.34 -2.99 -30.53
C GLU A 141 -15.94 -2.39 -30.38
N VAL A 142 -15.56 -2.09 -29.14
CA VAL A 142 -14.17 -1.79 -28.78
C VAL A 142 -13.45 -3.13 -28.65
N ILE A 143 -12.69 -3.49 -29.68
CA ILE A 143 -11.82 -4.67 -29.66
C ILE A 143 -10.54 -4.27 -28.91
N ASP A 144 -10.35 -4.86 -27.73
CA ASP A 144 -9.11 -4.71 -26.95
C ASP A 144 -7.99 -5.54 -27.61
N LEU A 145 -7.14 -4.87 -28.41
CA LEU A 145 -5.98 -5.49 -29.05
C LEU A 145 -4.81 -5.72 -28.07
N THR A 146 -4.91 -5.30 -26.80
CA THR A 146 -3.83 -5.52 -25.82
C THR A 146 -3.70 -6.98 -25.38
N SER A 147 -4.71 -7.83 -25.65
CA SER A 147 -4.60 -9.27 -25.46
C SER A 147 -3.77 -9.98 -26.53
N GLU A 148 -3.49 -9.32 -27.67
CA GLU A 148 -2.71 -9.88 -28.80
C GLU A 148 -1.27 -9.39 -28.86
N LEU A 149 -0.90 -8.31 -28.15
CA LEU A 149 0.50 -7.95 -27.95
C LEU A 149 1.13 -8.90 -26.94
N ASP A 150 2.18 -9.59 -27.36
CA ASP A 150 3.01 -10.35 -26.42
C ASP A 150 3.54 -9.37 -25.35
N LYS A 151 3.16 -9.63 -24.09
CA LYS A 151 3.43 -8.78 -22.93
C LYS A 151 4.93 -8.50 -22.74
N SER A 152 5.79 -9.33 -23.34
CA SER A 152 7.24 -9.17 -23.37
C SER A 152 7.71 -7.90 -24.11
N TRP A 153 6.89 -7.32 -25.00
CA TRP A 153 7.25 -6.14 -25.80
C TRP A 153 6.85 -4.81 -25.17
N LEU A 154 6.07 -4.83 -24.09
CA LEU A 154 5.68 -3.62 -23.38
C LEU A 154 6.88 -3.03 -22.61
N PRO A 155 7.01 -1.69 -22.50
CA PRO A 155 7.95 -1.08 -21.57
C PRO A 155 7.77 -1.65 -20.16
N LEU A 156 8.88 -1.81 -19.43
CA LEU A 156 8.87 -2.46 -18.12
C LEU A 156 7.90 -1.78 -17.12
N ASP A 157 7.72 -0.46 -17.19
CA ASP A 157 6.72 0.27 -16.40
C ASP A 157 5.28 -0.21 -16.66
N GLU A 158 4.92 -0.42 -17.93
CA GLU A 158 3.59 -0.93 -18.31
C GLU A 158 3.41 -2.39 -17.91
N GLN A 159 4.46 -3.20 -18.00
CA GLN A 159 4.44 -4.57 -17.49
C GLN A 159 4.17 -4.61 -15.98
N ILE A 160 4.80 -3.72 -15.20
CA ILE A 160 4.57 -3.61 -13.75
C ILE A 160 3.13 -3.17 -13.46
N GLN A 161 2.61 -2.20 -14.21
CA GLN A 161 1.23 -1.74 -14.10
C GLN A 161 0.23 -2.88 -14.38
N GLN A 162 0.43 -3.60 -15.48
CA GLN A 162 -0.42 -4.74 -15.86
C GLN A 162 -0.33 -5.87 -14.83
N PHE A 163 0.87 -6.16 -14.33
CA PHE A 163 1.05 -7.12 -13.25
C PHE A 163 0.22 -6.74 -12.03
N PHE A 164 0.23 -5.47 -11.63
CA PHE A 164 -0.58 -4.98 -10.50
C PHE A 164 -2.08 -5.17 -10.77
N LEU A 165 -2.60 -4.73 -11.91
CA LEU A 165 -4.04 -4.88 -12.25
C LEU A 165 -4.50 -6.34 -12.25
N LEU A 166 -3.64 -7.25 -12.71
CA LEU A 166 -3.94 -8.69 -12.75
C LEU A 166 -3.83 -9.37 -11.39
N ASN A 167 -2.93 -8.94 -10.50
CA ASN A 167 -2.61 -9.68 -9.27
C ASN A 167 -3.12 -9.03 -7.99
N ALA A 168 -3.30 -7.71 -7.95
CA ALA A 168 -3.82 -7.00 -6.80
C ALA A 168 -5.25 -7.46 -6.48
N GLU A 169 -5.60 -7.41 -5.20
CA GLU A 169 -6.95 -7.72 -4.74
C GLU A 169 -7.97 -6.72 -5.34
N PRO A 170 -8.98 -7.18 -6.09
CA PRO A 170 -10.04 -6.33 -6.59
C PRO A 170 -10.91 -5.80 -5.45
N GLU A 171 -11.42 -4.58 -5.61
CA GLU A 171 -12.28 -3.95 -4.60
C GLU A 171 -13.52 -4.80 -4.26
N LYS A 172 -14.10 -5.52 -5.23
CA LYS A 172 -15.20 -6.46 -4.99
C LYS A 172 -14.82 -7.55 -3.98
N VAL A 173 -13.61 -8.11 -4.08
CA VAL A 173 -13.13 -9.12 -3.13
C VAL A 173 -12.92 -8.50 -1.75
N THR A 174 -12.39 -7.28 -1.68
CA THR A 174 -12.28 -6.55 -0.41
C THR A 174 -13.66 -6.35 0.25
N GLN A 175 -14.70 -6.01 -0.53
CA GLN A 175 -16.07 -5.85 -0.02
C GLN A 175 -16.66 -7.17 0.48
N GLU A 176 -16.42 -8.27 -0.22
CA GLU A 176 -16.83 -9.62 0.21
C GLU A 176 -16.14 -10.03 1.52
N LYS A 177 -14.82 -9.76 1.64
CA LYS A 177 -14.06 -9.99 2.89
C LYS A 177 -14.64 -9.19 4.05
N VAL A 178 -14.97 -7.92 3.81
CA VAL A 178 -15.62 -7.06 4.82
C VAL A 178 -16.97 -7.62 5.24
N ALA A 179 -17.81 -8.03 4.30
CA ALA A 179 -19.11 -8.63 4.60
C ALA A 179 -18.97 -9.92 5.44
N ALA A 180 -17.99 -10.76 5.11
CA ALA A 180 -17.67 -11.96 5.89
C ALA A 180 -17.26 -11.61 7.33
N VAL A 181 -16.36 -10.64 7.50
CA VAL A 181 -15.87 -10.20 8.81
C VAL A 181 -16.97 -9.57 9.65
N LYS A 182 -17.92 -8.84 9.06
CA LYS A 182 -19.09 -8.32 9.78
C LYS A 182 -19.93 -9.43 10.42
N LYS A 183 -20.12 -10.56 9.72
CA LYS A 183 -20.82 -11.72 10.29
C LYS A 183 -20.06 -12.30 11.48
N LEU A 184 -18.74 -12.43 11.36
CA LEU A 184 -17.89 -12.89 12.46
C LEU A 184 -17.92 -11.92 13.65
N ALA A 185 -17.86 -10.61 13.39
CA ALA A 185 -17.89 -9.59 14.43
C ALA A 185 -19.19 -9.66 15.26
N LYS A 186 -20.33 -9.94 14.62
CA LYS A 186 -21.61 -10.18 15.31
C LYS A 186 -21.52 -11.38 16.26
N CYS A 187 -21.02 -12.51 15.78
CA CYS A 187 -20.83 -13.72 16.58
C CYS A 187 -19.87 -13.49 17.77
N VAL A 188 -18.76 -12.77 17.55
CA VAL A 188 -17.83 -12.38 18.62
C VAL A 188 -18.50 -11.47 19.65
N LYS A 189 -19.33 -10.52 19.22
CA LYS A 189 -20.08 -9.61 20.11
C LYS A 189 -21.14 -10.32 20.95
N GLU A 190 -21.78 -11.36 20.40
CA GLU A 190 -22.76 -12.18 21.11
C GLU A 190 -22.09 -12.94 22.26
N TYR A 191 -20.90 -13.48 22.04
CA TYR A 191 -20.08 -14.12 23.09
C TYR A 191 -19.50 -13.12 24.10
N ASN A 192 -18.92 -12.02 23.60
CA ASN A 192 -18.33 -10.97 24.43
C ASN A 192 -18.66 -9.58 23.89
N ARG A 193 -19.61 -8.90 24.53
CA ARG A 193 -20.07 -7.55 24.15
C ARG A 193 -18.97 -6.48 24.15
N LYS A 194 -17.89 -6.68 24.92
CA LYS A 194 -16.75 -5.74 24.98
C LYS A 194 -15.73 -5.95 23.87
N ALA A 195 -15.79 -7.10 23.19
CA ALA A 195 -14.83 -7.45 22.15
C ALA A 195 -15.11 -6.69 20.84
N GLU A 196 -14.07 -6.52 20.03
CA GLU A 196 -14.13 -5.99 18.68
C GLU A 196 -13.26 -6.82 17.75
N VAL A 197 -13.65 -6.91 16.48
CA VAL A 197 -12.88 -7.62 15.45
C VAL A 197 -12.30 -6.60 14.49
N TYR A 198 -10.97 -6.56 14.41
CA TYR A 198 -10.25 -5.69 13.49
C TYR A 198 -9.65 -6.51 12.36
N MET A 199 -9.93 -6.11 11.13
CA MET A 199 -9.19 -6.58 9.97
C MET A 199 -7.87 -5.82 9.89
N PHE A 200 -6.77 -6.52 9.64
CA PHE A 200 -5.46 -5.91 9.38
C PHE A 200 -4.78 -6.64 8.23
N GLY A 201 -3.45 -6.53 8.15
CA GLY A 201 -2.63 -7.21 7.18
C GLY A 201 -2.75 -6.59 5.80
N SER A 202 -2.54 -7.42 4.78
CA SER A 202 -2.39 -6.95 3.40
C SER A 202 -3.66 -6.29 2.83
N THR A 203 -4.84 -6.75 3.26
CA THR A 203 -6.14 -6.18 2.88
C THR A 203 -6.26 -4.73 3.36
N LEU A 204 -6.04 -4.48 4.66
CA LEU A 204 -6.11 -3.13 5.23
C LEU A 204 -5.03 -2.22 4.61
N SER A 205 -3.83 -2.76 4.40
CA SER A 205 -2.69 -2.03 3.84
C SER A 205 -2.81 -1.67 2.35
N LYS A 206 -3.87 -2.10 1.65
CA LYS A 206 -4.06 -1.90 0.19
C LYS A 206 -2.91 -2.42 -0.67
N ILE A 207 -2.28 -3.52 -0.21
CA ILE A 207 -1.22 -4.25 -0.94
C ILE A 207 -1.50 -5.76 -0.97
N ALA A 208 -2.77 -6.15 -0.82
CA ALA A 208 -3.22 -7.53 -0.95
C ALA A 208 -3.16 -7.96 -2.42
N SER A 209 -2.81 -9.23 -2.63
CA SER A 209 -3.05 -9.92 -3.89
C SER A 209 -4.37 -10.69 -3.82
N ARG A 210 -4.94 -11.09 -4.96
CA ARG A 210 -6.23 -11.82 -5.07
C ARG A 210 -6.40 -12.99 -4.09
N ASN A 211 -5.33 -13.71 -3.82
CA ASN A 211 -5.35 -14.92 -3.00
C ASN A 211 -4.86 -14.70 -1.56
N SER A 212 -4.74 -13.43 -1.13
CA SER A 212 -4.30 -13.08 0.21
C SER A 212 -5.34 -13.53 1.25
N ASP A 213 -4.86 -14.03 2.38
CA ASP A 213 -5.69 -14.41 3.52
C ASP A 213 -6.30 -13.16 4.19
N ILE A 214 -7.30 -13.35 5.04
CA ILE A 214 -7.83 -12.30 5.91
C ILE A 214 -7.09 -12.36 7.25
N ASP A 215 -6.29 -11.35 7.54
CA ASP A 215 -5.67 -11.21 8.86
C ASP A 215 -6.64 -10.50 9.82
N LEU A 216 -6.96 -11.15 10.94
CA LEU A 216 -7.94 -10.67 11.91
C LEU A 216 -7.34 -10.59 13.31
N CYS A 217 -7.70 -9.54 14.05
CA CYS A 217 -7.36 -9.40 15.46
C CYS A 217 -8.65 -9.20 16.25
N ILE A 218 -8.94 -10.11 17.17
CA ILE A 218 -9.99 -9.92 18.15
C ILE A 218 -9.37 -9.19 19.34
N ILE A 219 -9.87 -7.98 19.60
CA ILE A 219 -9.55 -7.19 20.79
C ILE A 219 -10.66 -7.45 21.79
N ASP A 220 -10.34 -8.17 22.85
CA ASP A 220 -11.32 -8.77 23.74
C ASP A 220 -11.99 -7.78 24.71
N ASP A 221 -11.29 -6.69 25.02
CA ASP A 221 -11.84 -5.53 25.71
C ASP A 221 -11.33 -4.26 25.03
N LYS A 222 -12.19 -3.64 24.21
CA LYS A 222 -11.86 -2.43 23.46
C LYS A 222 -11.30 -1.32 24.36
N LYS A 223 -11.92 -1.08 25.52
CA LYS A 223 -11.55 0.02 26.43
C LYS A 223 -10.19 -0.22 27.09
N PHE A 224 -9.88 -1.47 27.41
CA PHE A 224 -8.58 -1.82 27.99
C PHE A 224 -7.47 -1.70 26.96
N PHE A 225 -7.66 -2.31 25.77
CA PHE A 225 -6.64 -2.41 24.73
C PHE A 225 -6.51 -1.19 23.83
N SER A 226 -7.39 -0.19 23.94
CA SER A 226 -7.25 1.06 23.20
C SER A 226 -6.04 1.87 23.64
N ARG A 227 -5.60 1.73 24.90
CA ARG A 227 -4.41 2.42 25.44
C ARG A 227 -3.15 2.12 24.63
N PHE A 228 -2.31 3.13 24.43
CA PHE A 228 -1.15 3.06 23.52
C PHE A 228 -0.08 2.04 23.98
N ASN A 229 -0.02 1.75 25.29
CA ASN A 229 1.04 0.94 25.92
C ASN A 229 0.56 -0.40 26.49
N VAL A 230 -0.52 -1.00 25.97
CA VAL A 230 -0.91 -2.33 26.48
C VAL A 230 0.10 -3.37 26.02
N GLU A 231 0.75 -4.00 26.99
CA GLU A 231 1.71 -5.06 26.74
C GLU A 231 1.01 -6.30 26.17
N PHE A 232 1.61 -6.90 25.14
CA PHE A 232 1.12 -8.13 24.56
C PHE A 232 1.49 -9.33 25.45
N HIS A 233 0.49 -9.96 26.06
CA HIS A 233 0.69 -11.16 26.86
C HIS A 233 0.40 -12.43 26.06
N ARG A 234 1.45 -13.10 25.59
CA ARG A 234 1.36 -14.31 24.75
C ARG A 234 0.52 -15.44 25.36
N LYS A 235 0.74 -15.75 26.64
CA LYS A 235 0.02 -16.86 27.32
C LYS A 235 -1.48 -16.58 27.39
N GLU A 236 -1.85 -15.35 27.73
CA GLU A 236 -3.24 -14.92 27.80
C GLU A 236 -3.89 -14.88 26.41
N SER A 237 -3.19 -14.33 25.41
CA SER A 237 -3.62 -14.35 24.01
C SER A 237 -3.94 -15.78 23.53
N LYS A 238 -3.05 -16.74 23.81
CA LYS A 238 -3.26 -18.17 23.51
C LYS A 238 -4.47 -18.74 24.24
N ARG A 239 -4.60 -18.48 25.55
CA ARG A 239 -5.73 -18.95 26.37
C ARG A 239 -7.07 -18.45 25.80
N ARG A 240 -7.16 -17.15 25.48
CA ARG A 240 -8.37 -16.56 24.88
C ARG A 240 -8.67 -17.14 23.51
N LEU A 241 -7.67 -17.43 22.67
CA LEU A 241 -7.90 -18.14 21.40
C LEU A 241 -8.59 -19.49 21.62
N TYR A 242 -8.16 -20.28 22.61
CA TYR A 242 -8.84 -21.54 22.92
C TYR A 242 -10.28 -21.34 23.42
N CYS A 243 -10.55 -20.28 24.20
CA CYS A 243 -11.91 -19.93 24.60
C CYS A 243 -12.80 -19.62 23.39
N TYR A 244 -12.33 -18.74 22.48
CA TYR A 244 -13.06 -18.42 21.25
C TYR A 244 -13.22 -19.63 20.33
N LYS A 245 -12.20 -20.48 20.20
CA LYS A 245 -12.30 -21.73 19.45
C LYS A 245 -13.43 -22.61 20.00
N SER A 246 -13.45 -22.83 21.32
CA SER A 246 -14.48 -23.64 21.97
C SER A 246 -15.87 -23.07 21.72
N GLU A 247 -16.02 -21.74 21.85
CA GLU A 247 -17.29 -21.07 21.57
C GLU A 247 -17.73 -21.23 20.11
N PHE A 248 -16.82 -21.02 19.16
CA PHE A 248 -17.10 -21.16 17.74
C PHE A 248 -17.45 -22.60 17.36
N ASP A 249 -16.82 -23.59 18.00
CA ASP A 249 -17.17 -25.00 17.83
C ASP A 249 -18.57 -25.29 18.39
N HIS A 250 -18.96 -24.70 19.53
CA HIS A 250 -20.31 -24.86 20.12
C HIS A 250 -21.43 -24.28 19.25
N LEU A 251 -21.16 -23.15 18.58
CA LEU A 251 -22.11 -22.51 17.67
C LEU A 251 -22.33 -23.29 16.36
N ASP A 252 -21.47 -24.27 16.07
CA ASP A 252 -21.49 -25.13 14.88
C ASP A 252 -21.79 -24.35 13.58
N SER A 253 -22.98 -24.54 13.01
CA SER A 253 -23.39 -23.98 11.72
C SER A 253 -23.76 -22.50 11.81
N ALA A 254 -24.00 -21.96 13.01
CA ALA A 254 -24.23 -20.54 13.24
C ALA A 254 -22.92 -19.73 13.21
N CYS A 255 -21.76 -20.35 13.48
CA CYS A 255 -20.48 -19.68 13.34
C CYS A 255 -20.12 -19.53 11.85
N PRO A 256 -19.77 -18.32 11.37
CA PRO A 256 -19.38 -18.12 9.98
C PRO A 256 -18.01 -18.75 9.62
N LEU A 257 -17.29 -19.27 10.61
CA LEU A 257 -15.99 -19.92 10.44
C LEU A 257 -16.08 -21.44 10.65
N ASN A 258 -15.10 -22.15 10.10
CA ASN A 258 -14.82 -23.54 10.38
C ASN A 258 -13.30 -23.82 10.33
N ALA A 259 -12.92 -25.09 10.53
CA ALA A 259 -11.54 -25.58 10.39
C ALA A 259 -10.51 -24.85 11.28
N PHE A 260 -10.78 -24.80 12.59
CA PHE A 260 -9.95 -24.08 13.56
C PHE A 260 -8.67 -24.84 13.92
N ASN A 261 -7.51 -24.29 13.57
CA ASN A 261 -6.19 -24.79 13.98
C ASN A 261 -5.37 -23.69 14.67
N ILE A 262 -4.96 -23.90 15.92
CA ILE A 262 -4.16 -22.94 16.67
C ILE A 262 -2.67 -23.26 16.50
N ILE A 263 -1.91 -22.29 15.98
CA ILE A 263 -0.46 -22.36 15.80
C ILE A 263 0.23 -21.59 16.92
N ASP A 264 1.18 -22.26 17.57
CA ASP A 264 1.92 -21.72 18.70
C ASP A 264 3.15 -20.89 18.27
N ALA A 265 2.92 -19.81 17.52
CA ALA A 265 3.98 -18.90 17.10
C ALA A 265 4.30 -17.83 18.18
N THR A 266 5.12 -16.83 17.85
CA THR A 266 5.40 -15.72 18.79
C THR A 266 4.14 -14.92 19.13
N VAL A 267 3.29 -14.69 18.12
CA VAL A 267 1.90 -14.30 18.31
C VAL A 267 1.09 -15.56 18.00
N PRO A 268 0.38 -16.16 18.96
CA PRO A 268 -0.49 -17.29 18.70
C PRO A 268 -1.57 -16.90 17.68
N ILE A 269 -1.83 -17.78 16.71
CA ILE A 269 -2.77 -17.52 15.61
C ILE A 269 -3.69 -18.73 15.49
N MET A 270 -4.99 -18.48 15.37
CA MET A 270 -5.97 -19.48 14.95
C MET A 270 -6.22 -19.33 13.47
N ILE A 271 -5.76 -20.30 12.68
CA ILE A 271 -6.10 -20.42 11.27
C ILE A 271 -7.51 -21.00 11.19
N SER A 272 -8.33 -20.40 10.34
CA SER A 272 -9.72 -20.80 10.09
C SER A 272 -10.09 -20.52 8.64
N LYS A 273 -11.27 -20.97 8.23
CA LYS A 273 -11.84 -20.65 6.91
C LYS A 273 -13.29 -20.19 7.08
N PHE A 274 -13.67 -19.16 6.34
CA PHE A 274 -15.07 -18.76 6.25
C PHE A 274 -15.89 -19.83 5.51
N ARG A 275 -17.11 -20.07 5.99
CA ARG A 275 -18.08 -20.93 5.33
C ARG A 275 -18.64 -20.26 4.06
N GLU A 276 -19.53 -20.95 3.37
CA GLU A 276 -20.29 -20.42 2.24
C GLU A 276 -20.97 -19.08 2.61
N PRO A 277 -21.00 -18.09 1.71
CA PRO A 277 -20.50 -18.07 0.33
C PRO A 277 -19.04 -17.60 0.16
N TYR A 278 -18.31 -17.35 1.25
CA TYR A 278 -17.07 -16.58 1.18
C TYR A 278 -15.80 -17.40 0.98
N TYR A 279 -15.67 -18.53 1.68
CA TYR A 279 -14.52 -19.45 1.56
C TYR A 279 -13.11 -18.85 1.77
N PHE A 280 -13.00 -17.61 2.26
CA PHE A 280 -11.72 -16.98 2.56
C PHE A 280 -11.02 -17.68 3.73
N ARG A 281 -9.69 -17.85 3.63
CA ARG A 281 -8.87 -18.23 4.79
C ARG A 281 -8.71 -17.03 5.72
N ALA A 282 -8.67 -17.28 7.01
CA ALA A 282 -8.53 -16.26 8.03
C ALA A 282 -7.52 -16.66 9.10
N ASP A 283 -6.55 -15.78 9.35
CA ASP A 283 -5.54 -15.91 10.40
C ASP A 283 -5.96 -14.98 11.55
N ILE A 284 -6.44 -15.56 12.67
CA ILE A 284 -7.02 -14.81 13.79
C ILE A 284 -6.05 -14.76 14.96
N SER A 285 -5.69 -13.55 15.38
CA SER A 285 -4.88 -13.27 16.56
C SER A 285 -5.73 -12.65 17.67
N MET A 286 -5.28 -12.73 18.93
CA MET A 286 -5.94 -12.11 20.08
C MET A 286 -5.08 -10.99 20.66
N ASN A 287 -5.70 -9.83 20.91
CA ASN A 287 -5.13 -8.76 21.73
C ASN A 287 -3.75 -8.27 21.27
N SER A 288 -3.50 -8.26 19.95
CA SER A 288 -2.22 -7.88 19.34
C SER A 288 -2.40 -6.68 18.38
N PRO A 289 -2.49 -5.46 18.92
CA PRO A 289 -2.77 -4.27 18.10
C PRO A 289 -1.60 -3.84 17.20
N SER A 290 -0.41 -4.42 17.38
CA SER A 290 0.76 -4.11 16.57
C SER A 290 0.55 -4.38 15.08
N GLY A 291 -0.18 -5.44 14.73
CA GLY A 291 -0.52 -5.77 13.34
C GLY A 291 -1.42 -4.71 12.72
N ILE A 292 -2.45 -4.28 13.46
CA ILE A 292 -3.39 -3.23 13.07
C ILE A 292 -2.64 -1.91 12.78
N ARG A 293 -1.82 -1.44 13.74
CA ARG A 293 -1.04 -0.21 13.61
C ARG A 293 -0.05 -0.25 12.44
N SER A 294 0.64 -1.38 12.28
CA SER A 294 1.57 -1.56 11.16
C SER A 294 0.83 -1.49 9.83
N SER A 295 -0.35 -2.11 9.74
CA SER A 295 -1.11 -2.14 8.50
C SER A 295 -1.65 -0.77 8.10
N LEU A 296 -2.09 0.06 9.06
CA LEU A 296 -2.47 1.45 8.81
C LEU A 296 -1.28 2.31 8.37
N LEU A 297 -0.11 2.14 8.99
CA LEU A 297 1.11 2.81 8.54
C LEU A 297 1.43 2.50 7.08
N ILE A 298 1.42 1.21 6.70
CA ILE A 298 1.65 0.80 5.30
C ILE A 298 0.55 1.33 4.37
N ARG A 299 -0.71 1.36 4.81
CA ARG A 299 -1.82 1.96 4.03
C ARG A 299 -1.54 3.43 3.72
N HIS A 300 -1.06 4.22 4.68
CA HIS A 300 -0.70 5.62 4.44
C HIS A 300 0.39 5.75 3.38
N TYR A 301 1.44 4.91 3.39
CA TYR A 301 2.45 4.92 2.32
C TYR A 301 1.87 4.49 0.96
N ALA A 302 1.03 3.45 0.94
CA ALA A 302 0.40 2.94 -0.29
C ALA A 302 -0.57 3.92 -0.94
N THR A 303 -1.21 4.76 -0.14
CA THR A 303 -2.13 5.80 -0.62
C THR A 303 -1.43 7.11 -0.94
N ALA A 304 -0.26 7.38 -0.33
CA ALA A 304 0.53 8.57 -0.58
C ALA A 304 1.25 8.56 -1.94
N ASP A 305 1.72 7.40 -2.40
CA ASP A 305 2.31 7.25 -3.73
C ASP A 305 1.99 5.86 -4.31
N GLU A 306 1.27 5.84 -5.43
CA GLU A 306 0.79 4.60 -6.06
C GLU A 306 1.92 3.66 -6.52
N ARG A 307 3.14 4.18 -6.74
CA ARG A 307 4.29 3.35 -7.13
C ARG A 307 4.61 2.32 -6.06
N PHE A 308 4.43 2.67 -4.78
CA PHE A 308 4.68 1.75 -3.68
C PHE A 308 3.73 0.55 -3.69
N ALA A 309 2.42 0.78 -3.88
CA ALA A 309 1.45 -0.31 -3.89
C ALA A 309 1.71 -1.29 -5.04
N LYS A 310 2.02 -0.77 -6.23
CA LYS A 310 2.35 -1.55 -7.43
C LYS A 310 3.57 -2.44 -7.21
N LEU A 311 4.66 -1.87 -6.71
CA LEU A 311 5.90 -2.59 -6.41
C LEU A 311 5.75 -3.55 -5.24
N ALA A 312 4.99 -3.19 -4.19
CA ALA A 312 4.77 -4.05 -3.03
C ALA A 312 4.04 -5.35 -3.40
N VAL A 313 3.01 -5.27 -4.27
CA VAL A 313 2.31 -6.47 -4.77
C VAL A 313 3.27 -7.33 -5.59
N LEU A 314 4.03 -6.73 -6.52
CA LEU A 314 5.00 -7.45 -7.36
C LEU A 314 6.06 -8.17 -6.50
N ILE A 315 6.74 -7.45 -5.61
CA ILE A 315 7.81 -8.01 -4.77
C ILE A 315 7.27 -9.09 -3.83
N LYS A 316 6.06 -8.92 -3.29
CA LYS A 316 5.43 -9.97 -2.47
C LYS A 316 5.12 -11.23 -3.28
N CYS A 317 4.61 -11.09 -4.50
CA CYS A 317 4.35 -12.23 -5.38
C CYS A 317 5.66 -12.92 -5.76
N TRP A 318 6.69 -12.16 -6.14
CA TRP A 318 8.03 -12.68 -6.46
C TRP A 318 8.61 -13.45 -5.26
N ALA A 319 8.59 -12.85 -4.07
CA ALA A 319 9.08 -13.48 -2.85
C ALA A 319 8.30 -14.76 -2.50
N ASN A 320 6.98 -14.78 -2.70
CA ASN A 320 6.16 -15.97 -2.44
C ASN A 320 6.47 -17.11 -3.43
N LYS A 321 6.82 -16.76 -4.68
CA LYS A 321 7.25 -17.74 -5.70
C LYS A 321 8.63 -18.31 -5.39
N LYS A 322 9.62 -17.48 -5.06
CA LYS A 322 11.00 -17.91 -4.77
C LYS A 322 11.16 -18.55 -3.39
N PHE A 323 10.35 -18.14 -2.41
CA PHE A 323 10.41 -18.60 -1.02
C PHE A 323 9.03 -19.04 -0.49
N PRO A 324 8.48 -20.15 -1.02
CA PRO A 324 7.12 -20.58 -0.70
C PRO A 324 6.92 -20.80 0.81
N GLY A 325 5.83 -20.21 1.34
CA GLY A 325 5.47 -20.23 2.76
C GLY A 325 6.30 -19.31 3.67
N GLY A 326 7.28 -18.57 3.13
CA GLY A 326 7.95 -17.45 3.79
C GLY A 326 8.41 -17.77 5.21
N ALA A 327 7.92 -16.99 6.18
CA ALA A 327 8.26 -17.14 7.60
C ALA A 327 7.89 -18.51 8.20
N LYS A 328 6.79 -19.14 7.74
CA LYS A 328 6.36 -20.48 8.22
C LYS A 328 7.40 -21.55 7.86
N HIS A 329 8.13 -21.35 6.76
CA HIS A 329 9.23 -22.21 6.33
C HIS A 329 10.61 -21.58 6.60
N GLY A 330 10.75 -20.66 7.55
CA GLY A 330 12.05 -20.15 7.98
C GLY A 330 12.77 -19.21 6.99
N TYR A 331 12.05 -18.63 6.02
CA TYR A 331 12.47 -17.45 5.27
C TYR A 331 11.94 -16.17 5.96
N ILE A 332 12.04 -15.01 5.33
CA ILE A 332 11.36 -13.79 5.80
C ILE A 332 9.93 -13.71 5.24
N GLY A 333 9.00 -13.12 6.00
CA GLY A 333 7.59 -13.01 5.61
C GLY A 333 7.31 -11.83 4.67
N GLY A 334 6.12 -11.81 4.05
CA GLY A 334 5.72 -10.73 3.13
C GLY A 334 5.72 -9.32 3.76
N PHE A 335 5.45 -9.22 5.08
CA PHE A 335 5.59 -7.95 5.80
C PHE A 335 7.05 -7.47 5.85
N ALA A 336 8.02 -8.37 6.02
CA ALA A 336 9.43 -8.01 6.01
C ALA A 336 9.88 -7.49 4.63
N TRP A 337 9.46 -8.16 3.55
CA TRP A 337 9.69 -7.68 2.18
C TRP A 337 9.07 -6.30 1.91
N THR A 338 7.86 -6.06 2.43
CA THR A 338 7.19 -4.75 2.34
C THR A 338 8.00 -3.66 3.06
N LEU A 339 8.55 -3.97 4.24
CA LEU A 339 9.39 -3.02 4.97
C LEU A 339 10.74 -2.76 4.30
N LEU A 340 11.35 -3.76 3.64
CA LEU A 340 12.54 -3.55 2.82
C LEU A 340 12.24 -2.61 1.65
N LEU A 341 11.17 -2.85 0.90
CA LEU A 341 10.78 -1.94 -0.20
C LEU A 341 10.57 -0.51 0.31
N LEU A 342 9.84 -0.35 1.41
CA LEU A 342 9.58 0.96 1.98
C LEU A 342 10.86 1.65 2.46
N ASN A 343 11.77 0.91 3.11
CA ASN A 343 13.06 1.47 3.55
C ASN A 343 13.94 1.87 2.37
N TYR A 344 13.99 1.07 1.30
CA TYR A 344 14.64 1.44 0.04
C TYR A 344 14.04 2.74 -0.53
N MET A 345 12.72 2.87 -0.54
CA MET A 345 12.04 4.08 -1.02
C MET A 345 12.22 5.30 -0.10
N GLN A 346 12.73 5.11 1.14
CA GLN A 346 13.06 6.19 2.08
C GLN A 346 14.52 6.63 2.04
N CYS A 347 15.47 5.75 1.67
CA CYS A 347 16.90 6.07 1.78
C CYS A 347 17.83 5.36 0.79
N GLY A 348 17.29 4.53 -0.11
CA GLY A 348 18.05 3.71 -1.05
C GLY A 348 17.96 4.14 -2.52
N THR A 349 17.22 5.20 -2.84
CA THR A 349 16.96 5.64 -4.23
C THR A 349 18.16 6.25 -4.97
N GLY A 350 19.32 6.36 -4.30
CA GLY A 350 20.55 6.93 -4.86
C GLY A 350 20.76 8.40 -4.50
N GLU A 351 22.01 8.86 -4.56
CA GLU A 351 22.41 10.19 -4.07
C GLU A 351 21.82 11.35 -4.89
N ASN A 352 21.55 11.12 -6.17
CA ASN A 352 21.01 12.14 -7.09
C ASN A 352 19.47 12.14 -7.16
N CYS A 353 18.80 11.24 -6.43
CA CYS A 353 17.35 11.13 -6.43
C CYS A 353 16.82 11.33 -5.00
N PRO A 354 15.92 12.31 -4.77
CA PRO A 354 15.35 12.47 -3.43
C PRO A 354 14.56 11.20 -3.05
N PRO A 355 14.41 10.90 -1.75
CA PRO A 355 13.58 9.79 -1.30
C PRO A 355 12.15 9.87 -1.84
N VAL A 356 11.54 8.72 -2.12
CA VAL A 356 10.11 8.69 -2.47
C VAL A 356 9.26 9.09 -1.27
N PHE A 357 9.64 8.63 -0.08
CA PHE A 357 8.95 8.92 1.17
C PHE A 357 9.89 9.44 2.26
N PRO A 358 9.43 10.37 3.12
CA PRO A 358 10.03 10.58 4.43
C PRO A 358 9.61 9.45 5.40
N SER A 359 10.07 9.50 6.65
CA SER A 359 9.40 8.76 7.72
C SER A 359 8.11 9.48 8.12
N PHE A 360 6.95 8.88 7.87
CA PHE A 360 5.67 9.41 8.33
C PHE A 360 5.53 9.38 9.84
N GLN A 361 6.14 8.43 10.54
CA GLN A 361 6.11 8.39 12.01
C GLN A 361 6.90 9.55 12.63
N ASP A 362 8.00 9.95 11.98
CA ASP A 362 8.81 11.10 12.40
C ASP A 362 8.12 12.42 12.04
N ARG A 363 7.55 12.49 10.82
CA ARG A 363 6.89 13.70 10.31
C ARG A 363 5.53 13.98 10.97
N TYR A 364 4.77 12.94 11.34
CA TYR A 364 3.43 13.04 11.90
C TYR A 364 3.28 12.24 13.20
N PRO A 365 4.07 12.52 14.25
CA PRO A 365 4.11 11.70 15.46
C PRO A 365 2.75 11.62 16.15
N SER A 366 1.96 12.71 16.14
CA SER A 366 0.61 12.76 16.72
C SER A 366 -0.37 11.82 16.03
N LEU A 367 -0.24 11.58 14.72
CA LEU A 367 -1.08 10.65 13.97
C LEU A 367 -0.83 9.20 14.42
N TYR A 368 0.44 8.86 14.66
CA TYR A 368 0.85 7.51 15.01
C TYR A 368 0.87 7.24 16.52
N ALA A 369 0.70 8.27 17.37
CA ALA A 369 0.54 8.17 18.82
C ALA A 369 -0.92 7.92 19.27
N LYS A 370 -1.87 7.84 18.32
CA LYS A 370 -3.30 7.66 18.60
C LYS A 370 -3.63 6.28 19.19
N SER A 371 -4.57 6.27 20.14
CA SER A 371 -5.19 5.04 20.64
C SER A 371 -5.94 4.30 19.52
N LEU A 372 -6.26 3.02 19.71
CA LEU A 372 -7.04 2.27 18.70
C LEU A 372 -8.38 2.94 18.37
N ASP A 373 -9.01 3.58 19.36
CA ASP A 373 -10.34 4.19 19.21
C ASP A 373 -10.31 5.51 18.43
N GLU A 374 -9.13 6.16 18.37
CA GLU A 374 -8.92 7.43 17.68
C GLU A 374 -8.30 7.25 16.28
N MET A 375 -7.85 6.04 15.96
CA MET A 375 -7.23 5.76 14.66
C MET A 375 -8.26 5.82 13.54
N ASP A 376 -7.90 6.52 12.47
CA ASP A 376 -8.72 6.55 11.27
C ASP A 376 -8.44 5.32 10.41
N PHE A 377 -9.37 4.38 10.46
CA PHE A 377 -9.30 3.15 9.66
C PHE A 377 -9.73 3.34 8.20
N GLU A 378 -10.35 4.48 7.86
CA GLU A 378 -10.55 4.86 6.46
C GLU A 378 -9.21 5.21 5.79
N GLY A 379 -8.19 5.50 6.60
CA GLY A 379 -6.83 5.80 6.17
C GLY A 379 -6.76 7.12 5.41
N LYS A 380 -7.55 8.12 5.81
CA LYS A 380 -7.39 9.48 5.29
C LYS A 380 -6.07 10.01 5.81
N PHE A 381 -5.11 10.14 4.90
CA PHE A 381 -3.89 10.86 5.21
C PHE A 381 -4.23 12.36 5.35
N PRO A 382 -3.76 13.05 6.40
CA PRO A 382 -4.19 14.42 6.70
C PRO A 382 -3.77 15.45 5.65
N GLU A 383 -2.82 15.11 4.78
CA GLU A 383 -2.28 16.01 3.76
C GLU A 383 -2.27 15.38 2.36
N ASN A 384 -2.32 16.21 1.31
CA ASN A 384 -2.01 15.77 -0.05
C ASN A 384 -0.48 15.61 -0.17
N PHE A 385 0.04 14.45 0.23
CA PHE A 385 1.45 14.13 0.05
C PHE A 385 1.80 14.08 -1.45
N VAL A 386 2.90 14.73 -1.83
CA VAL A 386 3.45 14.66 -3.19
C VAL A 386 4.92 14.25 -3.07
N SER A 387 5.28 13.15 -3.72
CA SER A 387 6.66 12.70 -3.71
C SER A 387 7.57 13.63 -4.52
N PRO A 388 8.73 14.05 -3.96
CA PRO A 388 9.75 14.77 -4.71
C PRO A 388 10.47 13.88 -5.72
N ASN A 389 10.47 12.55 -5.51
CA ASN A 389 11.11 11.58 -6.39
C ASN A 389 10.32 11.39 -7.68
N LYS A 390 11.02 11.41 -8.83
CA LYS A 390 10.45 11.25 -10.18
C LYS A 390 10.88 9.97 -10.90
N GLN A 391 11.54 9.05 -10.22
CA GLN A 391 11.92 7.76 -10.81
C GLN A 391 10.66 6.97 -11.22
N SER A 392 10.75 6.30 -12.36
CA SER A 392 9.70 5.43 -12.87
C SER A 392 9.54 4.15 -12.01
N LEU A 393 8.48 3.36 -12.24
CA LEU A 393 8.29 2.06 -11.58
C LEU A 393 9.45 1.12 -11.92
N SER A 394 9.86 1.09 -13.19
CA SER A 394 10.98 0.28 -13.68
C SER A 394 12.30 0.63 -12.98
N SER A 395 12.62 1.93 -12.89
CA SER A 395 13.83 2.41 -12.20
C SER A 395 13.81 2.06 -10.72
N LEU A 396 12.66 2.22 -10.04
CA LEU A 396 12.53 1.85 -8.63
C LEU A 396 12.62 0.34 -8.40
N LEU A 397 12.03 -0.49 -9.27
CA LEU A 397 12.13 -1.94 -9.19
C LEU A 397 13.57 -2.42 -9.38
N TYR A 398 14.24 -1.93 -10.42
CA TYR A 398 15.63 -2.23 -10.71
C TYR A 398 16.53 -1.81 -9.53
N GLY A 399 16.37 -0.57 -9.09
CA GLY A 399 17.14 -0.02 -7.97
C GLY A 399 16.88 -0.76 -6.66
N PHE A 400 15.68 -1.29 -6.41
CA PHE A 400 15.40 -2.11 -5.22
C PHE A 400 16.28 -3.38 -5.18
N PHE A 401 16.31 -4.14 -6.29
CA PHE A 401 17.12 -5.36 -6.34
C PHE A 401 18.62 -5.04 -6.34
N TYR A 402 19.05 -4.02 -7.12
CA TYR A 402 20.44 -3.57 -7.13
C TYR A 402 20.93 -3.15 -5.73
N PHE A 403 20.13 -2.34 -5.03
CA PHE A 403 20.46 -1.81 -3.72
C PHE A 403 20.69 -2.92 -2.69
N TYR A 404 19.78 -3.89 -2.63
CA TYR A 404 19.89 -5.01 -1.70
C TYR A 404 20.89 -6.09 -2.13
N ALA A 405 21.25 -6.15 -3.41
CA ALA A 405 22.31 -7.03 -3.91
C ALA A 405 23.71 -6.48 -3.60
N TYR A 406 23.93 -5.17 -3.80
CA TYR A 406 25.29 -4.62 -3.90
C TYR A 406 25.60 -3.43 -2.98
N CYS A 407 24.60 -2.69 -2.51
CA CYS A 407 24.84 -1.46 -1.76
C CYS A 407 24.83 -1.64 -0.24
N VAL A 408 24.25 -2.72 0.27
CA VAL A 408 24.11 -2.95 1.72
C VAL A 408 24.63 -4.32 2.14
N ASP A 409 25.28 -4.35 3.30
CA ASP A 409 25.63 -5.59 3.97
C ASP A 409 24.55 -5.93 5.00
N PHE A 410 23.68 -6.88 4.67
CA PHE A 410 22.63 -7.35 5.57
C PHE A 410 23.18 -7.67 6.95
N LEU A 411 24.35 -8.32 7.08
CA LEU A 411 24.89 -8.77 8.38
C LEU A 411 25.33 -7.62 9.29
N LYS A 412 25.63 -6.44 8.72
CA LYS A 412 26.10 -5.26 9.46
C LYS A 412 25.02 -4.21 9.68
N THR A 413 23.92 -4.30 8.95
CA THR A 413 22.91 -3.24 8.88
C THR A 413 21.56 -3.64 9.49
N MET A 414 20.90 -2.65 10.07
CA MET A 414 19.53 -2.68 10.56
C MET A 414 18.69 -1.73 9.71
N PHE A 415 17.58 -2.23 9.15
CA PHE A 415 16.66 -1.45 8.34
C PHE A 415 15.52 -0.92 9.20
N SER A 416 15.37 0.42 9.29
CA SER A 416 14.33 1.06 10.09
C SER A 416 13.47 1.98 9.23
N VAL A 417 12.23 1.55 8.98
CA VAL A 417 11.21 2.38 8.32
C VAL A 417 10.80 3.57 9.19
N ARG A 418 10.73 3.35 10.51
CA ARG A 418 10.35 4.38 11.48
C ARG A 418 11.34 5.54 11.51
N LYS A 419 12.63 5.27 11.32
CA LYS A 419 13.66 6.30 11.19
C LYS A 419 13.92 6.73 9.75
N GLY A 420 13.34 6.04 8.77
CA GLY A 420 13.64 6.26 7.35
C GLY A 420 15.12 6.11 7.04
N SER A 421 15.80 5.14 7.67
CA SER A 421 17.27 5.05 7.62
C SER A 421 17.77 3.61 7.76
N ILE A 422 19.03 3.43 7.40
CA ILE A 422 19.80 2.21 7.64
C ILE A 422 20.82 2.52 8.73
N LEU A 423 20.83 1.69 9.76
CA LEU A 423 21.65 1.88 10.94
C LEU A 423 22.64 0.73 11.10
N PRO A 424 23.80 0.95 11.73
CA PRO A 424 24.65 -0.15 12.15
C PRO A 424 23.91 -1.04 13.15
N ARG A 425 24.14 -2.35 13.07
CA ARG A 425 23.61 -3.29 14.05
C ARG A 425 24.31 -3.14 15.40
N GLN A 426 23.51 -3.24 16.45
CA GLN A 426 24.03 -3.38 17.82
C GLN A 426 24.53 -4.82 18.06
N PRO A 427 25.47 -5.03 19.01
CA PRO A 427 26.05 -6.34 19.28
C PRO A 427 25.02 -7.46 19.54
N GLU A 428 23.91 -7.15 20.21
CA GLU A 428 22.83 -8.10 20.51
C GLU A 428 22.07 -8.58 19.25
N HIS A 429 22.24 -7.88 18.13
CA HIS A 429 21.64 -8.24 16.83
C HIS A 429 22.51 -9.20 16.02
N ALA A 430 23.76 -9.46 16.44
CA ALA A 430 24.72 -10.28 15.70
C ALA A 430 24.26 -11.72 15.42
N LYS A 431 23.34 -12.24 16.26
CA LYS A 431 22.75 -13.59 16.10
C LYS A 431 21.78 -13.74 14.92
N PHE A 432 21.36 -12.65 14.29
CA PHE A 432 20.38 -12.69 13.19
C PHE A 432 21.05 -12.54 11.83
N PHE A 433 20.57 -13.25 10.81
CA PHE A 433 21.06 -13.04 9.44
C PHE A 433 20.54 -11.73 8.83
N MET A 434 19.31 -11.36 9.11
CA MET A 434 18.69 -10.09 8.70
C MET A 434 18.05 -9.40 9.91
N TYR A 435 18.14 -8.07 9.98
CA TYR A 435 17.48 -7.28 11.01
C TYR A 435 16.65 -6.17 10.39
N ILE A 436 15.35 -6.36 10.41
CA ILE A 436 14.37 -5.40 9.90
C ILE A 436 13.51 -5.01 11.09
N GLU A 437 13.61 -3.75 11.53
CA GLU A 437 12.91 -3.24 12.71
C GLU A 437 11.40 -3.15 12.41
N ASN A 438 10.58 -3.75 13.28
CA ASN A 438 9.15 -3.51 13.25
C ASN A 438 8.87 -2.05 13.65
N PRO A 439 8.19 -1.24 12.82
CA PRO A 439 8.00 0.19 13.08
C PRO A 439 7.15 0.51 14.32
N ILE A 440 6.44 -0.48 14.88
CA ILE A 440 5.55 -0.31 16.03
C ILE A 440 6.18 -0.87 17.31
N ASN A 441 6.61 -2.13 17.29
CA ASN A 441 7.09 -2.82 18.49
C ASN A 441 8.62 -2.96 18.59
N LEU A 442 9.36 -2.44 17.60
CA LEU A 442 10.82 -2.39 17.52
C LEU A 442 11.52 -3.76 17.52
N LYS A 443 10.79 -4.87 17.43
CA LYS A 443 11.38 -6.22 17.32
C LYS A 443 11.75 -6.53 15.88
N ASN A 444 12.71 -7.44 15.71
CA ASN A 444 13.10 -7.92 14.38
C ASN A 444 11.98 -8.76 13.72
N VAL A 445 11.50 -8.33 12.56
CA VAL A 445 10.48 -9.08 11.78
C VAL A 445 11.09 -10.25 10.98
N ALA A 446 12.41 -10.27 10.79
CA ALA A 446 13.13 -11.31 10.06
C ALA A 446 13.61 -12.48 10.95
N LYS A 447 13.14 -12.57 12.20
CA LYS A 447 13.57 -13.58 13.18
C LYS A 447 13.33 -15.04 12.75
N SER A 448 12.50 -15.31 11.75
CA SER A 448 12.29 -16.68 11.23
C SER A 448 13.48 -17.16 10.40
N LEU A 449 14.29 -16.24 9.88
CA LEU A 449 15.48 -16.56 9.11
C LEU A 449 16.64 -16.93 10.04
N GLN A 450 16.71 -18.21 10.39
CA GLN A 450 17.69 -18.77 11.33
C GLN A 450 18.70 -19.72 10.67
N VAL A 451 18.54 -20.00 9.37
CA VAL A 451 19.36 -20.97 8.65
C VAL A 451 20.20 -20.26 7.60
N LYS A 452 21.54 -20.40 7.70
CA LYS A 452 22.49 -19.76 6.78
C LYS A 452 22.18 -20.06 5.31
N LYS A 453 21.90 -21.33 4.97
CA LYS A 453 21.55 -21.73 3.59
C LYS A 453 20.36 -20.93 3.02
N LYS A 454 19.33 -20.67 3.84
CA LYS A 454 18.15 -19.88 3.43
C LYS A 454 18.48 -18.40 3.27
N TYR A 455 19.36 -17.88 4.12
CA TYR A 455 19.87 -16.51 3.99
C TYR A 455 20.66 -16.33 2.68
N GLU A 456 21.59 -17.24 2.38
CA GLU A 456 22.36 -17.19 1.13
C GLU A 456 21.46 -17.37 -0.09
N GLN A 457 20.42 -18.21 0.00
CA GLN A 457 19.43 -18.33 -1.07
C GLN A 457 18.67 -17.02 -1.30
N ILE A 458 18.26 -16.30 -0.24
CA ILE A 458 17.62 -14.99 -0.39
C ILE A 458 18.57 -14.02 -1.11
N LYS A 459 19.86 -13.98 -0.72
CA LYS A 459 20.85 -13.11 -1.38
C LYS A 459 21.03 -13.47 -2.85
N ALA A 460 21.18 -14.76 -3.16
CA ALA A 460 21.37 -15.23 -4.52
C ALA A 460 20.17 -14.87 -5.41
N GLU A 461 18.95 -15.01 -4.91
CA GLU A 461 17.74 -14.66 -5.67
C GLU A 461 17.56 -13.14 -5.84
N ILE A 462 17.99 -12.30 -4.89
CA ILE A 462 17.99 -10.84 -5.07
C ILE A 462 18.94 -10.45 -6.21
N ILE A 463 20.14 -11.04 -6.25
CA ILE A 463 21.12 -10.84 -7.33
C ILE A 463 20.55 -11.33 -8.66
N ASN A 464 20.00 -12.55 -8.68
CA ASN A 464 19.38 -13.13 -9.87
C ASN A 464 18.23 -12.26 -10.40
N ALA A 465 17.37 -11.73 -9.53
CA ALA A 465 16.28 -10.83 -9.93
C ALA A 465 16.80 -9.53 -10.56
N TYR A 466 17.89 -8.98 -10.03
CA TYR A 466 18.57 -7.84 -10.65
C TYR A 466 19.11 -8.20 -12.04
N ASP A 467 19.84 -9.30 -12.17
CA ASP A 467 20.45 -9.74 -13.44
C ASP A 467 19.38 -10.03 -14.51
N ILE A 468 18.28 -10.68 -14.12
CA ILE A 468 17.13 -10.94 -14.99
C ILE A 468 16.53 -9.63 -15.50
N LEU A 469 16.27 -8.66 -14.62
CA LEU A 469 15.72 -7.37 -15.04
C LEU A 469 16.69 -6.61 -15.94
N ALA A 470 17.99 -6.65 -15.65
CA ALA A 470 19.03 -6.01 -16.44
C ALA A 470 19.15 -6.58 -17.86
N THR A 471 18.91 -7.88 -18.02
CA THR A 471 19.11 -8.60 -19.28
C THR A 471 17.85 -8.73 -20.11
N THR A 472 16.69 -8.91 -19.47
CA THR A 472 15.44 -9.24 -20.16
C THR A 472 14.44 -8.10 -20.20
N CYS A 473 14.56 -7.10 -19.32
CA CYS A 473 13.55 -6.05 -19.13
C CYS A 473 12.12 -6.61 -18.96
N SER A 474 11.98 -7.79 -18.33
CA SER A 474 10.72 -8.54 -18.25
C SER A 474 10.30 -8.81 -16.80
N VAL A 475 9.07 -8.43 -16.46
CA VAL A 475 8.46 -8.82 -15.17
C VAL A 475 8.21 -10.32 -15.12
N ASN A 476 7.79 -10.94 -16.22
CA ASN A 476 7.45 -12.36 -16.25
C ASN A 476 8.67 -13.24 -15.95
N SER A 477 9.84 -12.85 -16.45
CA SER A 477 11.09 -13.57 -16.24
C SER A 477 11.54 -13.60 -14.78
N LEU A 478 11.05 -12.69 -13.92
CA LEU A 478 11.28 -12.78 -12.47
C LEU A 478 10.61 -14.01 -11.82
N PHE A 479 9.63 -14.62 -12.48
CA PHE A 479 8.80 -15.71 -11.95
C PHE A 479 9.12 -17.08 -12.57
N GLU A 480 9.96 -17.11 -13.60
CA GLU A 480 10.62 -18.33 -14.11
C GLU A 480 11.63 -18.83 -13.08
#